data_AF-A0A951X0S4-F1
#
_entry.id   AF-A0A951X0S4-F1
#
_cell.length_a   1.000
_cell.length_b   1.000
_cell.length_c   1.000
_cell.angle_alpha   90.00
_cell.angle_beta   90.00
_cell.angle_gamma   90.00
#
_symmetry.space_group_name_H-M   'P 1'
#
loop_
_entity.id
_entity.type
_entity.pdbx_description
1 polymer ?
#
loop_
_entity_poly.entity_id
_entity_poly.type
_entity_poly.pdbx_seq_one_letter_code
_entity_poly.pdbx_strand_id
1 'polypeptide(L)'
;MQTYSHLIITAFADDRLKQRRIKVSTKAFLLGSVLPDIPLMVLTIWFLVYHRWIAPPVTEAEGIFGRLYDEYFFHDPVWIISHNFFHAPLILGLLGVIGFWALRRGYGWGAPVFWLALAGGLHTAIDVVTHRNDGPLLLFPLDWSYRFTAPVSYWDARYGAGIVAPLEHLMDLAFIIFLLAGWLRRRRASKIVA
;
A
#
# COMPACT_ATOMS: atom_id res chain seq x y z
N MET A 1 -1.35 7.29 2.13
CA MET A 1 -0.64 7.89 0.96
C MET A 1 -1.19 7.26 -0.31
N GLN A 2 -1.00 7.82 -1.51
CA GLN A 2 -1.53 7.19 -2.74
C GLN A 2 -0.82 5.87 -3.06
N THR A 3 -1.57 4.90 -3.60
CA THR A 3 -1.07 3.55 -3.94
C THR A 3 0.16 3.59 -4.86
N TYR A 4 0.17 4.49 -5.84
CA TYR A 4 1.30 4.61 -6.77
C TYR A 4 2.55 5.16 -6.10
N SER A 5 2.42 6.02 -5.08
CA SER A 5 3.55 6.55 -4.32
C SER A 5 4.25 5.43 -3.57
N HIS A 6 3.48 4.52 -2.94
CA HIS A 6 4.02 3.32 -2.31
C HIS A 6 4.80 2.44 -3.29
N LEU A 7 4.29 2.25 -4.51
CA LEU A 7 4.99 1.52 -5.57
C LEU A 7 6.30 2.21 -6.00
N ILE A 8 6.29 3.54 -6.17
CA ILE A 8 7.45 4.32 -6.61
C ILE A 8 8.55 4.30 -5.53
N ILE A 9 8.18 4.51 -4.27
CA ILE A 9 9.10 4.39 -3.11
C ILE A 9 9.73 3.00 -3.08
N THR A 10 8.91 1.95 -3.28
CA THR A 10 9.37 0.56 -3.23
C THR A 10 10.29 0.23 -4.40
N ALA A 11 9.99 0.73 -5.60
CA ALA A 11 10.86 0.61 -6.78
C ALA A 11 12.21 1.33 -6.58
N PHE A 12 12.17 2.52 -5.97
CA PHE A 12 13.39 3.23 -5.57
C PHE A 12 14.22 2.41 -4.58
N ALA A 13 13.57 1.86 -3.53
CA ALA A 13 14.22 1.02 -2.54
C ALA A 13 14.81 -0.27 -3.16
N ASP A 14 14.10 -0.94 -4.07
CA ASP A 14 14.59 -2.14 -4.80
C ASP A 14 15.89 -1.83 -5.56
N ASP A 15 15.95 -0.72 -6.30
CA ASP A 15 17.14 -0.29 -7.04
C ASP A 15 18.31 0.02 -6.08
N ARG A 16 18.06 0.66 -4.92
CA ARG A 16 19.10 0.89 -3.87
C ARG A 16 19.60 -0.41 -3.25
N LEU A 17 18.70 -1.33 -2.90
CA LEU A 17 19.04 -2.60 -2.27
C LEU A 17 19.86 -3.49 -3.22
N LYS A 18 19.49 -3.54 -4.50
CA LYS A 18 20.26 -4.26 -5.54
C LYS A 18 21.65 -3.66 -5.76
N GLN A 19 21.79 -2.34 -5.72
CA GLN A 19 23.11 -1.69 -5.78
C GLN A 19 24.00 -2.09 -4.60
N ARG A 20 23.41 -2.38 -3.43
CA ARG A 20 24.09 -2.96 -2.26
C ARG A 20 24.24 -4.48 -2.32
N ARG A 21 23.96 -5.11 -3.47
CA ARG A 21 24.04 -6.56 -3.71
C ARG A 21 23.13 -7.40 -2.81
N ILE A 22 22.06 -6.81 -2.29
CA ILE A 22 21.03 -7.53 -1.54
C ILE A 22 20.15 -8.28 -2.53
N LYS A 23 19.92 -9.57 -2.30
CA LYS A 23 19.04 -10.40 -3.13
C LYS A 23 17.58 -10.09 -2.79
N VAL A 24 16.91 -9.34 -3.66
CA VAL A 24 15.50 -8.94 -3.52
C VAL A 24 14.60 -9.79 -4.41
N SER A 25 13.47 -10.27 -3.89
CA SER A 25 12.40 -10.81 -4.73
C SER A 25 11.57 -9.65 -5.30
N THR A 26 12.08 -9.01 -6.35
CA THR A 26 11.52 -7.74 -6.86
C THR A 26 10.04 -7.81 -7.18
N LYS A 27 9.55 -8.90 -7.80
CA LYS A 27 8.12 -9.04 -8.11
C LYS A 27 7.27 -9.04 -6.83
N ALA A 28 7.70 -9.79 -5.82
CA ALA A 28 6.99 -9.88 -4.55
C ALA A 28 7.08 -8.58 -3.76
N PHE A 29 8.24 -7.90 -3.80
CA PHE A 29 8.45 -6.62 -3.16
C PHE A 29 7.55 -5.54 -3.75
N LEU A 30 7.50 -5.39 -5.08
CA LEU A 30 6.61 -4.45 -5.76
C LEU A 30 5.12 -4.82 -5.62
N LEU A 31 4.78 -6.11 -5.57
CA LEU A 31 3.41 -6.54 -5.31
C LEU A 31 3.00 -6.16 -3.88
N GLY A 32 3.86 -6.41 -2.89
CA GLY A 32 3.60 -6.08 -1.50
C GLY A 32 3.37 -4.60 -1.25
N SER A 33 3.90 -3.69 -2.09
CA SER A 33 3.68 -2.25 -1.94
C SER A 33 2.33 -1.76 -2.44
N VAL A 34 1.59 -2.56 -3.20
CA VAL A 34 0.26 -2.20 -3.74
C VAL A 34 -0.86 -3.11 -3.25
N LEU A 35 -0.52 -4.33 -2.82
CA LEU A 35 -1.45 -5.34 -2.33
C LEU A 35 -2.33 -4.87 -1.15
N PRO A 36 -1.87 -4.03 -0.21
CA PRO A 36 -2.72 -3.56 0.88
C PRO A 36 -3.96 -2.78 0.39
N ASP A 37 -3.84 -2.04 -0.72
CA ASP A 37 -4.94 -1.23 -1.25
C ASP A 37 -5.87 -1.98 -2.21
N ILE A 38 -5.36 -3.03 -2.88
CA ILE A 38 -6.12 -3.76 -3.92
C ILE A 38 -7.49 -4.26 -3.42
N PRO A 39 -7.62 -4.89 -2.23
CA PRO A 39 -8.91 -5.36 -1.75
C PRO A 39 -9.93 -4.22 -1.60
N LEU A 40 -9.53 -3.08 -1.03
CA LEU A 40 -10.42 -1.93 -0.88
C LEU A 40 -10.79 -1.34 -2.24
N MET A 41 -9.85 -1.25 -3.17
CA MET A 41 -10.12 -0.80 -4.54
C MET A 41 -11.17 -1.69 -5.22
N VAL A 42 -11.04 -3.01 -5.10
CA VAL A 42 -12.02 -3.97 -5.65
C VAL A 42 -13.40 -3.80 -4.99
N LEU A 43 -13.45 -3.69 -3.66
CA LEU A 43 -14.69 -3.45 -2.93
C LEU A 43 -15.34 -2.10 -3.31
N THR A 44 -14.54 -1.06 -3.51
CA THR A 44 -15.00 0.26 -3.95
C THR A 44 -15.61 0.19 -5.35
N ILE A 45 -14.93 -0.46 -6.30
CA ILE A 45 -15.45 -0.64 -7.66
C ILE A 45 -16.75 -1.45 -7.62
N TRP A 46 -16.77 -2.53 -6.83
CA TRP A 46 -17.98 -3.33 -6.64
C TRP A 46 -19.14 -2.50 -6.07
N PHE A 47 -18.90 -1.74 -5.01
CA PHE A 47 -19.88 -0.85 -4.38
C PHE A 47 -20.48 0.12 -5.40
N LEU A 48 -19.62 0.78 -6.19
CA LEU A 48 -20.04 1.71 -7.24
C LEU A 48 -20.90 1.04 -8.31
N VAL A 49 -20.47 -0.12 -8.81
CA VAL A 49 -21.22 -0.87 -9.83
C VAL A 49 -22.55 -1.38 -9.28
N TYR A 50 -22.55 -1.90 -8.06
CA TYR A 50 -23.72 -2.46 -7.40
C TYR A 50 -24.81 -1.38 -7.18
N HIS A 51 -24.44 -0.22 -6.63
CA HIS A 51 -25.39 0.88 -6.41
C HIS A 51 -25.76 1.65 -7.68
N ARG A 52 -24.98 1.51 -8.76
CA ARG A 52 -25.35 2.10 -10.04
C ARG A 52 -26.41 1.28 -10.78
N TRP A 53 -26.37 -0.05 -10.68
CA TRP A 53 -27.12 -0.94 -11.57
C TRP A 53 -28.08 -1.91 -10.87
N ILE A 54 -27.88 -2.19 -9.58
CA ILE A 54 -28.59 -3.27 -8.88
C ILE A 54 -29.39 -2.73 -7.70
N ALA A 55 -28.76 -1.91 -6.86
CA ALA A 55 -29.35 -1.34 -5.66
C ALA A 55 -29.74 0.14 -5.85
N PRO A 56 -30.51 0.75 -4.93
CA PRO A 56 -30.79 2.17 -4.96
C PRO A 56 -29.50 3.00 -5.06
N PRO A 57 -29.50 4.07 -5.89
CA PRO A 57 -28.32 4.89 -6.07
C PRO A 57 -27.97 5.60 -4.76
N VAL A 58 -26.66 5.71 -4.52
CA VAL A 58 -26.15 6.59 -3.46
C VAL A 58 -26.61 8.01 -3.79
N THR A 59 -27.23 8.69 -2.83
CA THR A 59 -27.77 10.03 -3.07
C THR A 59 -26.62 11.00 -3.37
N GLU A 60 -26.81 11.90 -4.34
CA GLU A 60 -25.78 12.90 -4.69
C GLU A 60 -25.37 13.77 -3.50
N ALA A 61 -26.28 13.95 -2.53
CA ALA A 61 -26.04 14.70 -1.30
C ALA A 61 -25.04 14.03 -0.35
N GLU A 62 -24.92 12.70 -0.36
CA GLU A 62 -23.96 11.99 0.48
C GLU A 62 -22.59 11.83 -0.18
N GLY A 63 -22.54 11.92 -1.52
CA GLY A 63 -21.33 11.61 -2.29
C GLY A 63 -20.97 10.12 -2.27
N ILE A 64 -19.95 9.73 -3.05
CA ILE A 64 -19.52 8.32 -3.17
C ILE A 64 -18.98 7.77 -1.84
N PHE A 65 -18.22 8.58 -1.11
CA PHE A 65 -17.63 8.25 0.19
C PHE A 65 -18.46 8.82 1.34
N GLY A 66 -19.78 8.67 1.23
CA GLY A 66 -20.74 9.13 2.22
C GLY A 66 -21.04 8.09 3.31
N ARG A 67 -22.10 8.33 4.08
CA ARG A 67 -22.48 7.52 5.25
C ARG A 67 -22.62 6.02 4.94
N LEU A 68 -23.23 5.66 3.82
CA LEU A 68 -23.40 4.26 3.46
C LEU A 68 -22.05 3.57 3.20
N TYR A 69 -21.12 4.26 2.53
CA TYR A 69 -19.78 3.74 2.30
C TYR A 69 -19.02 3.57 3.62
N ASP A 70 -19.12 4.57 4.52
CA ASP A 70 -18.56 4.50 5.86
C ASP A 70 -19.11 3.30 6.65
N GLU A 71 -20.42 3.03 6.57
CA GLU A 71 -21.02 1.86 7.24
C GLU A 71 -20.38 0.55 6.78
N TYR A 72 -20.20 0.37 5.46
CA TYR A 72 -19.48 -0.80 4.95
C TYR A 72 -18.01 -0.81 5.40
N PHE A 73 -17.31 0.32 5.28
CA PHE A 73 -15.89 0.40 5.60
C PHE A 73 -15.57 0.15 7.08
N PHE A 74 -16.39 0.69 7.99
CA PHE A 74 -16.15 0.66 9.43
C PHE A 74 -16.86 -0.48 10.17
N HIS A 75 -17.93 -1.05 9.62
CA HIS A 75 -18.78 -2.00 10.35
C HIS A 75 -19.02 -3.33 9.63
N ASP A 76 -18.90 -3.40 8.30
CA ASP A 76 -19.11 -4.67 7.60
C ASP A 76 -17.89 -5.61 7.74
N PRO A 77 -18.08 -6.85 8.24
CA PRO A 77 -16.96 -7.75 8.50
C PRO A 77 -16.26 -8.21 7.22
N VAL A 78 -16.98 -8.36 6.10
CA VAL A 78 -16.37 -8.76 4.82
C VAL A 78 -15.45 -7.66 4.34
N TRP A 79 -15.88 -6.41 4.44
CA TRP A 79 -15.06 -5.25 4.11
C TRP A 79 -13.85 -5.17 5.01
N ILE A 80 -14.04 -5.20 6.34
CA ILE A 80 -12.96 -5.12 7.33
C ILE A 80 -11.91 -6.20 7.10
N ILE A 81 -12.30 -7.46 6.97
CA ILE A 81 -11.36 -8.56 6.72
C ILE A 81 -10.60 -8.32 5.41
N SER A 82 -11.32 -7.99 4.35
CA SER A 82 -10.73 -7.86 3.01
C SER A 82 -9.66 -6.76 2.96
N HIS A 83 -9.95 -5.56 3.46
CA HIS A 83 -9.00 -4.44 3.37
C HIS A 83 -7.92 -4.45 4.47
N ASN A 84 -8.08 -5.21 5.56
CA ASN A 84 -7.04 -5.31 6.60
C ASN A 84 -6.15 -6.54 6.48
N PHE A 85 -6.53 -7.60 5.75
CA PHE A 85 -5.71 -8.83 5.68
C PHE A 85 -4.28 -8.58 5.20
N PHE A 86 -4.10 -7.73 4.17
CA PHE A 86 -2.78 -7.36 3.65
C PHE A 86 -2.29 -6.00 4.16
N HIS A 87 -2.98 -5.38 5.13
CA HIS A 87 -2.67 -4.02 5.62
C HIS A 87 -2.43 -3.98 7.13
N ALA A 88 -2.93 -4.97 7.89
CA ALA A 88 -2.76 -5.02 9.34
C ALA A 88 -1.31 -5.34 9.73
N PRO A 89 -0.68 -4.54 10.63
CA PRO A 89 0.70 -4.77 11.08
C PRO A 89 0.95 -6.16 11.65
N LEU A 90 0.00 -6.72 12.42
CA LEU A 90 0.17 -8.04 13.02
C LEU A 90 0.20 -9.16 11.97
N ILE A 91 -0.66 -9.09 10.96
CA ILE A 91 -0.70 -10.10 9.89
C ILE A 91 0.57 -10.01 9.04
N LEU A 92 0.95 -8.80 8.62
CA LEU A 92 2.17 -8.57 7.84
C LEU A 92 3.42 -8.96 8.64
N GLY A 93 3.47 -8.66 9.93
CA GLY A 93 4.54 -9.08 10.83
C GLY A 93 4.66 -10.61 10.89
N LEU A 94 3.53 -11.32 11.06
CA LEU A 94 3.49 -12.78 11.06
C LEU A 94 3.96 -13.35 9.71
N LEU A 95 3.46 -12.83 8.58
CA LEU A 95 3.91 -13.23 7.24
C LEU A 95 5.41 -12.99 7.05
N GLY A 96 5.93 -11.87 7.55
CA GLY A 96 7.35 -11.55 7.53
C GLY A 96 8.20 -12.56 8.30
N VAL A 97 7.77 -12.91 9.52
CA VAL A 97 8.44 -13.93 10.35
C VAL A 97 8.42 -15.30 9.67
N ILE A 98 7.25 -15.73 9.16
CA ILE A 98 7.10 -17.01 8.45
C ILE A 98 7.98 -17.05 7.19
N GLY A 99 7.95 -15.99 6.38
CA GLY A 99 8.76 -15.86 5.18
C GLY A 99 10.26 -15.88 5.49
N PHE A 100 10.69 -15.16 6.53
CA PHE A 100 12.07 -15.16 6.97
C PHE A 100 12.52 -16.53 7.48
N TRP A 101 11.72 -17.19 8.31
CA TRP A 101 11.98 -18.55 8.78
C TRP A 101 12.15 -19.51 7.59
N ALA A 102 11.23 -19.45 6.62
CA ALA A 102 11.27 -20.32 5.46
C ALA A 102 12.48 -20.05 4.55
N LEU A 103 12.85 -18.78 4.40
CA LEU A 103 14.07 -18.36 3.71
C LEU A 103 15.32 -18.96 4.37
N ARG A 104 15.38 -18.92 5.72
CA ARG A 104 16.49 -19.51 6.49
C ARG A 104 16.55 -21.04 6.37
N ARG A 105 15.41 -21.70 6.14
CA ARG A 105 15.32 -23.14 5.88
C ARG A 105 15.60 -23.52 4.42
N GLY A 106 15.81 -22.56 3.53
CA GLY A 106 16.06 -22.80 2.11
C GLY A 106 14.81 -23.11 1.28
N TYR A 107 13.61 -22.86 1.82
CA TYR A 107 12.38 -23.03 1.04
C TYR A 107 12.25 -21.90 0.00
N GLY A 108 12.02 -22.27 -1.26
CA GLY A 108 11.97 -21.33 -2.39
C GLY A 108 10.89 -20.24 -2.27
N TRP A 109 9.83 -20.49 -1.50
CA TRP A 109 8.75 -19.52 -1.26
C TRP A 109 9.07 -18.50 -0.16
N GLY A 110 10.09 -18.75 0.67
CA GLY A 110 10.40 -17.90 1.83
C GLY A 110 10.81 -16.48 1.45
N ALA A 111 11.68 -16.33 0.45
CA ALA A 111 12.10 -15.01 -0.04
C ALA A 111 10.93 -14.18 -0.59
N PRO A 112 10.09 -14.70 -1.53
CA PRO A 112 8.91 -13.98 -1.97
C PRO A 112 7.98 -13.52 -0.84
N VAL A 113 7.62 -14.40 0.10
CA VAL A 113 6.72 -14.07 1.22
C VAL A 113 7.34 -12.99 2.12
N PHE A 114 8.62 -13.13 2.46
CA PHE A 114 9.33 -12.14 3.27
C PHE A 114 9.34 -10.75 2.62
N TRP A 115 9.71 -10.67 1.34
CA TRP A 115 9.78 -9.38 0.64
C TRP A 115 8.39 -8.77 0.42
N LEU A 116 7.36 -9.57 0.15
CA LEU A 116 5.98 -9.10 0.07
C LEU A 116 5.53 -8.49 1.40
N ALA A 117 5.74 -9.22 2.51
CA ALA A 117 5.38 -8.74 3.84
C ALA A 117 6.16 -7.49 4.24
N LEU A 118 7.43 -7.39 3.88
CA LEU A 118 8.27 -6.22 4.17
C LEU A 118 7.78 -4.97 3.41
N ALA A 119 7.43 -5.10 2.14
CA ALA A 119 6.86 -3.98 1.37
C ALA A 119 5.47 -3.59 1.86
N GLY A 120 4.60 -4.56 2.15
CA GLY A 120 3.30 -4.30 2.76
C GLY A 120 3.46 -3.61 4.11
N GLY A 121 4.41 -4.04 4.94
CA GLY A 121 4.72 -3.40 6.21
C GLY A 121 5.20 -1.95 6.06
N LEU A 122 6.01 -1.65 5.04
CA LEU A 122 6.42 -0.27 4.73
C LEU A 122 5.21 0.58 4.29
N HIS A 123 4.36 0.05 3.41
CA HIS A 123 3.12 0.69 2.98
C HIS A 123 2.24 1.02 4.20
N THR A 124 1.95 0.01 5.02
CA THR A 124 1.17 0.14 6.26
C THR A 124 1.77 1.18 7.20
N ALA A 125 3.09 1.18 7.41
CA ALA A 125 3.74 2.12 8.31
C ALA A 125 3.55 3.59 7.86
N ILE A 126 3.62 3.84 6.55
CA ILE A 126 3.37 5.17 5.98
C ILE A 126 1.89 5.55 6.14
N ASP A 127 0.98 4.61 5.88
CA ASP A 127 -0.46 4.88 5.98
C ASP A 127 -0.92 5.11 7.42
N VAL A 128 -0.36 4.40 8.40
CA VAL A 128 -0.62 4.63 9.82
C VAL A 128 -0.36 6.09 10.19
N VAL A 129 0.66 6.74 9.60
CA VAL A 129 1.00 8.14 9.92
C VAL A 129 0.44 9.15 8.94
N THR A 130 -0.24 8.72 7.86
CA THR A 130 -0.80 9.61 6.82
C THR A 130 -2.31 9.47 6.65
N HIS A 131 -3.00 8.57 7.35
CA HIS A 131 -4.45 8.51 7.41
C HIS A 131 -4.96 9.05 8.74
N ARG A 132 -6.02 9.87 8.70
CA ARG A 132 -6.49 10.55 9.91
C ARG A 132 -7.19 9.59 10.85
N ASN A 133 -8.23 8.89 10.38
CA ASN A 133 -9.04 7.96 11.18
C ASN A 133 -9.43 6.70 10.39
N ASP A 134 -9.00 6.64 9.15
CA ASP A 134 -9.36 5.69 8.10
C ASP A 134 -8.15 4.82 7.70
N GLY A 135 -7.06 4.90 8.47
CA GLY A 135 -5.87 4.07 8.29
C GLY A 135 -6.12 2.63 8.76
N PRO A 136 -5.15 1.72 8.61
CA PRO A 136 -5.33 0.31 8.94
C PRO A 136 -5.64 0.03 10.41
N LEU A 137 -6.27 -1.12 10.66
CA LEU A 137 -6.45 -1.64 12.00
C LEU A 137 -5.11 -2.15 12.53
N LEU A 138 -4.61 -1.53 13.60
CA LEU A 138 -3.27 -1.83 14.12
C LEU A 138 -3.17 -3.20 14.76
N LEU A 139 -4.27 -3.64 15.39
CA LEU A 139 -4.32 -4.86 16.20
C LEU A 139 -5.22 -5.95 15.57
N PHE A 140 -5.67 -5.78 14.32
CA PHE A 140 -6.45 -6.81 13.64
C PHE A 140 -5.63 -8.12 13.50
N PRO A 141 -6.22 -9.30 13.78
CA PRO A 141 -7.64 -9.58 14.07
C PRO A 141 -8.03 -9.60 15.56
N LEU A 142 -7.17 -9.14 16.47
CA LEU A 142 -7.44 -9.10 17.91
C LEU A 142 -8.35 -7.92 18.31
N ASP A 143 -8.23 -6.80 17.61
CA ASP A 143 -9.13 -5.64 17.73
C ASP A 143 -9.59 -5.21 16.33
N TRP A 144 -10.90 -5.02 16.18
CA TRP A 144 -11.57 -4.72 14.92
C TRP A 144 -11.90 -3.24 14.73
N SER A 145 -11.49 -2.40 15.68
CA SER A 145 -11.84 -0.98 15.75
C SER A 145 -10.62 -0.06 15.91
N TYR A 146 -9.54 -0.56 16.51
CA TYR A 146 -8.41 0.30 16.85
C TYR A 146 -7.59 0.73 15.61
N ARG A 147 -7.73 2.01 15.28
CA ARG A 147 -6.96 2.75 14.26
C ARG A 147 -6.17 3.87 14.94
N PHE A 148 -4.99 4.17 14.42
CA PHE A 148 -4.24 5.31 14.91
C PHE A 148 -4.81 6.61 14.33
N THR A 149 -5.04 7.59 15.20
CA THR A 149 -5.54 8.89 14.78
C THR A 149 -4.38 9.82 14.40
N ALA A 150 -3.90 9.74 13.15
CA ALA A 150 -2.69 10.46 12.74
C ALA A 150 -2.88 11.98 12.74
N PRO A 151 -1.87 12.78 13.14
CA PRO A 151 -1.99 14.24 13.19
C PRO A 151 -2.09 14.89 11.82
N VAL A 152 -1.67 14.18 10.76
CA VAL A 152 -1.69 14.63 9.37
C VAL A 152 -2.42 13.63 8.49
N SER A 153 -3.06 14.14 7.44
CA SER A 153 -3.68 13.34 6.39
C SER A 153 -3.19 13.77 5.02
N TYR A 154 -2.92 12.82 4.13
CA TYR A 154 -2.63 13.13 2.73
C TYR A 154 -3.89 13.49 1.92
N TRP A 155 -5.10 13.26 2.46
CA TRP A 155 -6.35 13.47 1.72
C TRP A 155 -7.41 14.32 2.46
N ASP A 156 -7.43 14.35 3.80
CA ASP A 156 -8.31 15.27 4.55
C ASP A 156 -7.70 16.68 4.61
N ALA A 157 -8.33 17.62 3.91
CA ALA A 157 -7.92 19.02 3.83
C ALA A 157 -7.79 19.72 5.20
N ARG A 158 -8.58 19.29 6.19
CA ARG A 158 -8.53 19.85 7.56
C ARG A 158 -7.27 19.42 8.33
N TYR A 159 -6.60 18.38 7.87
CA TYR A 159 -5.41 17.79 8.51
C TYR A 159 -4.18 17.84 7.61
N GLY A 160 -4.06 18.90 6.79
CA GLY A 160 -2.82 19.21 6.07
C GLY A 160 -2.69 18.57 4.69
N ALA A 161 -3.74 17.97 4.13
CA ALA A 161 -3.68 17.37 2.79
C ALA A 161 -3.24 18.35 1.70
N GLY A 162 -3.60 19.64 1.83
CA GLY A 162 -3.16 20.70 0.92
C GLY A 162 -1.64 20.94 0.90
N ILE A 163 -0.89 20.41 1.87
CA ILE A 163 0.58 20.46 1.94
C ILE A 163 1.16 19.06 1.70
N VAL A 164 0.62 18.04 2.36
CA VAL A 164 1.14 16.67 2.30
C VAL A 164 1.03 16.08 0.89
N ALA A 165 -0.13 16.19 0.23
CA ALA A 165 -0.31 15.61 -1.11
C ALA A 165 0.61 16.24 -2.18
N PRO A 166 0.79 17.57 -2.27
CA PRO A 166 1.77 18.14 -3.18
C PRO A 166 3.19 17.67 -2.91
N LEU A 167 3.61 17.59 -1.65
CA LEU A 167 4.96 17.11 -1.30
C LEU A 167 5.16 15.64 -1.67
N GLU A 168 4.16 14.80 -1.44
CA GLU A 168 4.11 13.41 -1.89
C GLU A 168 4.32 13.32 -3.41
N HIS A 169 3.58 14.09 -4.21
CA HIS A 169 3.74 14.07 -5.68
C HIS A 169 5.09 14.61 -6.16
N LEU A 170 5.66 15.60 -5.47
CA LEU A 170 7.01 16.09 -5.78
C LEU A 170 8.08 15.02 -5.50
N MET A 171 7.93 14.28 -4.39
CA MET A 171 8.79 13.14 -4.08
C MET A 171 8.67 12.04 -5.14
N ASP A 172 7.44 11.70 -5.55
CA ASP A 172 7.20 10.71 -6.60
C ASP A 172 7.86 11.11 -7.91
N LEU A 173 7.70 12.37 -8.32
CA LEU A 173 8.33 12.91 -9.52
C LEU A 173 9.86 12.80 -9.44
N ALA A 174 10.46 13.16 -8.30
CA ALA A 174 11.89 13.05 -8.09
C ALA A 174 12.38 11.59 -8.20
N PHE A 175 11.67 10.63 -7.61
CA PHE A 175 12.02 9.21 -7.70
C PHE A 175 11.83 8.64 -9.10
N ILE A 176 10.78 9.04 -9.82
CA ILE A 176 10.59 8.65 -11.23
C ILE A 176 11.76 9.16 -12.08
N ILE A 177 12.12 10.45 -11.96
CA ILE A 177 13.25 11.03 -12.70
C ILE A 177 14.54 10.27 -12.37
N PHE A 178 14.78 9.99 -11.09
CA PHE A 178 15.94 9.23 -10.64
C PHE A 178 16.00 7.84 -11.30
N LEU A 179 14.91 7.08 -11.23
CA LEU A 179 14.83 5.71 -11.76
C LEU A 179 14.99 5.68 -13.29
N LEU A 180 14.36 6.61 -14.01
CA LEU A 180 14.48 6.77 -15.45
C LEU A 180 15.91 7.12 -15.87
N ALA A 181 16.55 8.09 -15.20
CA ALA A 181 17.93 8.47 -15.47
C ALA A 181 18.91 7.31 -15.20
N GLY A 182 18.68 6.53 -14.14
CA GLY A 182 19.44 5.31 -13.85
C GLY A 182 19.28 4.25 -14.95
N TRP A 183 18.05 4.00 -15.40
CA TRP A 183 17.75 3.06 -16.47
C TRP A 183 18.37 3.47 -17.81
N LEU A 184 18.26 4.74 -18.19
CA LEU A 184 18.84 5.28 -19.42
C LEU A 184 20.37 5.12 -19.45
N ARG A 185 21.05 5.42 -18.33
CA ARG A 185 22.50 5.25 -18.21
C ARG A 185 22.94 3.80 -18.39
N ARG A 186 22.25 2.86 -17.73
CA ARG A 186 22.52 1.42 -17.87
C ARG A 186 22.31 0.94 -19.31
N ARG A 187 21.21 1.35 -19.96
CA ARG A 187 20.95 1.02 -21.37
C ARG A 187 22.04 1.52 -22.31
N ARG A 188 22.54 2.74 -22.11
CA ARG A 188 23.64 3.29 -22.93
C ARG A 188 24.94 2.51 -22.72
N ALA A 189 25.28 2.18 -21.49
CA ALA A 189 26.48 1.38 -21.19
C ALA A 189 26.42 -0.02 -21.85
N SER A 190 25.27 -0.69 -21.82
CA SER A 190 25.10 -2.00 -22.46
C SER A 190 25.22 -1.96 -23.99
N LYS A 191 24.92 -0.83 -24.64
CA LYS A 191 25.10 -0.65 -26.09
C LYS A 191 26.54 -0.37 -26.51
N ILE A 192 27.41 0.03 -25.59
CA ILE A 192 28.83 0.32 -25.85
C ILE A 192 29.68 -0.97 -25.73
N VAL A 193 29.19 -1.95 -24.97
CA VAL A 193 29.89 -3.22 -24.69
C VAL A 193 29.49 -4.35 -25.66
N ALA A 194 28.44 -4.14 -26.46
CA ALA A 194 27.97 -5.07 -27.50
C ALA A 194 28.49 -4.63 -28.87
#